data_AF-A0A261FXS3-F1
#
_entry.id   AF-A0A261FXS3-F1
#
_cell.length_a   1.000
_cell.length_b   1.000
_cell.length_c   1.000
_cell.angle_alpha   90.00
_cell.angle_beta   90.00
_cell.angle_gamma   90.00
#
_symmetry.space_group_name_H-M   'P 1'
#
loop_
_entity.id
_entity.type
_entity.pdbx_description
1 polymer ?
#
loop_
_entity_poly.entity_id
_entity_poly.type
_entity_poly.pdbx_seq_one_letter_code
_entity_poly.pdbx_strand_id
1 'polypeptide(L)'
;MVIDMNMQTNTLTASRNWASPTNRGPTGPSGPTGPAHRGPANLGSYGPTDRDATIETTSETLAKLGITPTPTAGRRYMTCAQTAAKPLLNDRDLPGPLSLRALSDFGTVSQLDAVSGYQTTHADTLYGRSTILSTLVPHNTTVCALTAAWLWLGGLFPNTVDVISRSHYRTIVHDRSIRVFNRRSPPEHLIRVGDTRVTTPARTVCDLVLLPELAEDNGDTVDRMVTDMMQEYRVTPDDCLTILDRNPFWPRVAAARSIFEGLTG
;
A
#
# COMPACT_ATOMS: atom_id res chain seq x y z
N MET A 1 9.73 12.42 13.75
CA MET A 1 10.35 13.19 12.65
C MET A 1 9.41 13.08 11.46
N VAL A 2 8.50 14.05 11.34
CA VAL A 2 7.58 14.16 10.21
C VAL A 2 8.40 14.82 9.11
N ILE A 3 8.77 14.07 8.08
CA ILE A 3 9.38 14.67 6.90
C ILE A 3 8.20 15.12 6.03
N ASP A 4 7.94 16.42 6.05
CA ASP A 4 7.17 17.10 5.01
C ASP A 4 7.97 17.03 3.71
N MET A 5 7.81 15.95 2.95
CA MET A 5 8.27 15.89 1.57
C MET A 5 7.19 16.52 0.70
N ASN A 6 7.22 17.84 0.61
CA ASN A 6 6.53 18.59 -0.44
C ASN A 6 7.26 18.34 -1.77
N MET A 7 7.07 17.15 -2.35
CA MET A 7 7.40 16.87 -3.75
C MET A 7 6.13 17.07 -4.57
N GLN A 8 6.09 18.18 -5.29
CA GLN A 8 5.21 18.33 -6.44
C GLN A 8 5.61 17.28 -7.48
N THR A 9 4.94 16.14 -7.49
CA THR A 9 5.09 15.14 -8.54
C THR A 9 4.41 15.68 -9.80
N ASN A 10 5.22 16.07 -10.78
CA ASN A 10 4.74 16.35 -12.12
C ASN A 10 4.01 15.11 -12.65
N THR A 11 2.72 15.28 -12.94
CA THR A 11 1.89 14.30 -13.64
C THR A 11 2.43 14.06 -15.04
N LEU A 12 3.16 12.95 -15.21
CA LEU A 12 3.32 12.28 -16.49
C LEU A 12 2.78 10.86 -16.35
N THR A 13 1.46 10.74 -16.46
CA THR A 13 0.75 9.47 -16.57
C THR A 13 1.02 8.91 -17.97
N ALA A 14 2.19 8.30 -18.17
CA ALA A 14 2.31 7.26 -19.19
C ALA A 14 1.66 6.02 -18.58
N SER A 15 0.62 5.48 -19.23
CA SER A 15 0.04 4.18 -18.90
C SER A 15 1.11 3.10 -19.04
N ARG A 16 1.89 2.91 -17.98
CA ARG A 16 2.81 1.79 -17.87
C ARG A 16 1.91 0.58 -17.60
N ASN A 17 1.96 -0.42 -18.47
CA ASN A 17 1.20 -1.66 -18.31
C ASN A 17 2.22 -2.76 -18.05
N TRP A 18 2.30 -3.23 -16.81
CA TRP A 18 3.23 -4.28 -16.38
C TRP A 18 2.48 -5.62 -16.39
N ALA A 19 2.53 -6.34 -17.50
CA ALA A 19 1.90 -7.66 -17.60
C ALA A 19 2.57 -8.66 -16.64
N SER A 20 1.77 -9.43 -15.89
CA SER A 20 2.25 -10.53 -15.04
C SER A 20 2.16 -11.89 -15.75
N PRO A 21 3.08 -12.84 -15.50
CA PRO A 21 2.96 -14.21 -15.99
C PRO A 21 1.89 -15.00 -15.22
N THR A 22 1.10 -15.80 -15.93
CA THR A 22 0.02 -16.67 -15.40
C THR A 22 0.55 -17.85 -14.60
N ASN A 23 -0.04 -18.18 -13.44
CA ASN A 23 0.38 -19.30 -12.60
C ASN A 23 -0.63 -20.47 -12.61
N ARG A 24 -0.15 -21.69 -12.90
CA ARG A 24 -0.87 -22.96 -12.75
C ARG A 24 -0.49 -23.57 -11.39
N GLY A 25 -1.47 -23.80 -10.51
CA GLY A 25 -1.24 -24.31 -9.15
C GLY A 25 -0.92 -25.81 -9.08
N PRO A 26 -0.49 -26.28 -7.89
CA PRO A 26 -0.73 -27.68 -7.52
C PRO A 26 -1.28 -27.88 -6.10
N THR A 27 -1.88 -29.07 -5.97
CA THR A 27 -2.63 -29.71 -4.88
C THR A 27 -1.83 -30.04 -3.61
N GLY A 28 -2.50 -30.05 -2.45
CA GLY A 28 -1.97 -30.50 -1.13
C GLY A 28 -1.75 -32.02 -1.02
N PRO A 29 -1.35 -32.54 0.17
CA PRO A 29 -2.33 -32.84 1.22
C PRO A 29 -1.85 -32.73 2.71
N SER A 30 -2.78 -33.12 3.58
CA SER A 30 -3.05 -32.94 5.02
C SER A 30 -2.26 -33.80 6.05
N GLY A 31 -2.23 -33.38 7.33
CA GLY A 31 -1.99 -34.27 8.52
C GLY A 31 -1.62 -33.54 9.84
N PRO A 32 -1.85 -34.11 11.07
CA PRO A 32 -2.74 -33.45 12.07
C PRO A 32 -2.27 -33.32 13.56
N THR A 33 -3.15 -32.68 14.37
CA THR A 33 -3.50 -32.85 15.83
C THR A 33 -2.70 -32.22 17.01
N GLY A 34 -3.44 -31.59 17.97
CA GLY A 34 -3.03 -30.81 19.19
C GLY A 34 -2.65 -31.62 20.44
N PRO A 35 -2.97 -31.25 21.74
CA PRO A 35 -3.85 -30.18 22.26
C PRO A 35 -3.41 -29.43 23.58
N ALA A 36 -4.28 -28.51 24.05
CA ALA A 36 -4.78 -28.29 25.45
C ALA A 36 -4.11 -27.38 26.53
N HIS A 37 -4.93 -26.40 26.97
CA HIS A 37 -5.31 -25.99 28.35
C HIS A 37 -4.47 -25.03 29.25
N ARG A 38 -5.15 -23.92 29.66
CA ARG A 38 -5.59 -23.51 31.03
C ARG A 38 -5.23 -22.04 31.41
N GLY A 39 -6.24 -21.20 31.71
CA GLY A 39 -6.12 -19.86 32.35
C GLY A 39 -6.11 -19.94 33.91
N PRO A 40 -6.51 -18.91 34.70
CA PRO A 40 -6.92 -17.52 34.39
C PRO A 40 -6.39 -16.43 35.39
N ALA A 41 -7.00 -15.23 35.35
CA ALA A 41 -7.05 -14.11 36.35
C ALA A 41 -5.87 -13.08 36.31
N ASN A 42 -6.01 -11.77 36.60
CA ASN A 42 -7.11 -10.99 37.17
C ASN A 42 -6.94 -9.47 36.89
N LEU A 43 -8.03 -8.74 37.17
CA LEU A 43 -8.29 -7.30 37.19
C LEU A 43 -7.15 -6.35 37.62
N GLY A 44 -7.12 -5.17 36.97
CA GLY A 44 -6.42 -3.97 37.41
C GLY A 44 -7.00 -2.71 36.75
N SER A 45 -7.94 -2.09 37.44
CA SER A 45 -8.64 -0.83 37.13
C SER A 45 -7.72 0.40 37.17
N TYR A 46 -7.77 1.24 36.14
CA TYR A 46 -7.43 2.67 36.22
C TYR A 46 -8.23 3.47 35.18
N GLY A 47 -8.91 4.51 35.64
CA GLY A 47 -9.38 5.64 34.85
C GLY A 47 -9.48 6.86 35.77
N PRO A 48 -9.88 8.05 35.30
CA PRO A 48 -9.56 8.67 34.02
C PRO A 48 -8.82 10.02 34.26
N THR A 49 -8.02 10.49 33.29
CA THR A 49 -7.56 11.90 33.28
C THR A 49 -8.00 12.57 31.99
N ASP A 50 -9.11 13.28 32.17
CA ASP A 50 -9.58 14.51 31.55
C ASP A 50 -8.58 15.28 30.67
N ARG A 51 -8.98 15.57 29.42
CA ARG A 51 -8.72 16.80 28.65
C ARG A 51 -9.27 16.66 27.21
N ASP A 52 -10.59 16.72 27.09
CA ASP A 52 -11.26 17.12 25.86
C ASP A 52 -11.34 18.65 25.82
N ALA A 53 -10.63 19.28 24.88
CA ALA A 53 -10.80 20.69 24.56
C ALA A 53 -11.67 20.81 23.31
N THR A 54 -12.98 20.66 23.49
CA THR A 54 -13.99 20.97 22.48
C THR A 54 -14.19 22.48 22.42
N ILE A 55 -13.80 23.11 21.32
CA ILE A 55 -14.17 24.51 21.03
C ILE A 55 -15.59 24.49 20.44
N GLU A 56 -16.60 24.53 21.31
CA GLU A 56 -17.96 24.90 20.93
C GLU A 56 -18.00 26.41 20.66
N THR A 57 -18.00 26.79 19.38
CA THR A 57 -18.27 28.17 18.98
C THR A 57 -19.78 28.36 18.99
N THR A 58 -20.30 28.96 20.06
CA THR A 58 -21.71 29.26 20.23
C THR A 58 -22.23 30.23 19.17
N SER A 59 -23.43 29.93 18.66
CA SER A 59 -24.17 30.66 17.62
C SER A 59 -24.46 32.14 17.94
N GLU A 60 -24.11 32.63 19.13
CA GLU A 60 -24.26 34.02 19.54
C GLU A 60 -23.19 34.97 18.95
N THR A 61 -22.06 34.42 18.47
CA THR A 61 -20.99 35.25 17.90
C THR A 61 -21.28 35.68 16.46
N LEU A 62 -22.09 34.93 15.72
CA LEU A 62 -22.48 35.23 14.33
C LEU A 62 -23.61 36.28 14.23
N ALA A 63 -24.43 36.45 15.27
CA ALA A 63 -25.51 37.44 15.30
C ALA A 63 -25.00 38.89 15.46
N LYS A 64 -23.78 39.09 15.97
CA LYS A 64 -23.16 40.41 16.16
C LYS A 64 -22.56 41.02 14.89
N LEU A 65 -22.51 40.28 13.77
CA LEU A 65 -21.94 40.76 12.50
C LEU A 65 -22.98 41.22 11.47
N GLY A 66 -24.28 41.23 11.79
CA GLY A 66 -25.32 41.81 10.93
C GLY A 66 -25.52 41.13 9.57
N ILE A 67 -25.02 39.90 9.38
CA ILE A 67 -25.19 39.13 8.14
C ILE A 67 -26.53 38.38 8.22
N THR A 68 -27.56 38.89 7.55
CA THR A 68 -28.82 38.16 7.36
C THR A 68 -28.72 37.31 6.08
N PRO A 69 -28.86 35.98 6.13
CA PRO A 69 -28.95 35.17 4.93
C PRO A 69 -30.34 35.35 4.30
N THR A 70 -30.39 35.99 3.12
CA THR A 70 -31.58 36.08 2.28
C THR A 70 -31.91 34.69 1.71
N PRO A 71 -33.17 34.22 1.74
CA PRO A 71 -33.53 32.93 1.14
C PRO A 71 -33.70 33.10 -0.38
N THR A 72 -32.60 32.96 -1.12
CA THR A 72 -32.66 32.87 -2.59
C THR A 72 -32.91 31.43 -3.01
N ALA A 73 -34.00 31.25 -3.73
CA ALA A 73 -34.51 29.99 -4.25
C ALA A 73 -33.47 29.15 -5.01
N GLY A 74 -33.38 27.87 -4.64
CA GLY A 74 -33.51 26.77 -5.59
C GLY A 74 -32.50 26.70 -6.74
N ARG A 75 -31.20 26.78 -6.47
CA ARG A 75 -30.20 26.17 -7.35
C ARG A 75 -29.39 25.20 -6.52
N ARG A 76 -29.70 23.90 -6.66
CA ARG A 76 -28.84 22.81 -6.19
C ARG A 76 -27.54 22.92 -6.98
N TYR A 77 -26.63 23.78 -6.53
CA TYR A 77 -25.23 23.45 -6.67
C TYR A 77 -25.11 22.15 -5.88
N MET A 78 -25.05 21.03 -6.59
CA MET A 78 -24.36 19.88 -6.07
C MET A 78 -22.97 20.42 -5.74
N THR A 79 -22.79 20.82 -4.49
CA THR A 79 -21.48 20.75 -3.88
C THR A 79 -21.08 19.32 -4.16
N CYS A 80 -20.16 19.11 -5.10
CA CYS A 80 -19.31 17.94 -5.09
C CYS A 80 -18.55 18.03 -3.78
N ALA A 81 -19.25 17.77 -2.66
CA ALA A 81 -18.66 17.26 -1.46
C ALA A 81 -17.90 16.08 -1.99
N GLN A 82 -16.58 16.26 -2.12
CA GLN A 82 -15.64 15.23 -2.44
C GLN A 82 -16.03 14.10 -1.51
N THR A 83 -16.74 13.12 -2.07
CA THR A 83 -16.98 11.88 -1.40
C THR A 83 -15.58 11.49 -0.98
N ALA A 84 -15.37 11.32 0.33
CA ALA A 84 -14.34 10.41 0.80
C ALA A 84 -14.71 9.05 0.19
N ALA A 85 -14.46 8.92 -1.12
CA ALA A 85 -15.00 7.89 -1.96
C ALA A 85 -14.27 6.66 -1.51
N LYS A 86 -15.05 5.66 -1.09
CA LYS A 86 -14.55 4.35 -0.71
C LYS A 86 -13.50 3.93 -1.75
N PRO A 87 -12.22 3.78 -1.37
CA PRO A 87 -11.15 3.56 -2.34
C PRO A 87 -11.36 2.27 -3.12
N LEU A 88 -12.07 1.30 -2.51
CA LEU A 88 -12.51 0.05 -3.10
C LEU A 88 -14.01 0.07 -3.44
N LEU A 89 -14.34 -0.34 -4.65
CA LEU A 89 -15.68 -0.63 -5.11
C LEU A 89 -15.87 -2.14 -5.20
N ASN A 90 -17.04 -2.62 -4.78
CA ASN A 90 -17.47 -4.00 -4.96
C ASN A 90 -18.70 -4.06 -5.86
N ASP A 91 -19.00 -5.23 -6.42
CA ASP A 91 -20.22 -5.44 -7.22
C ASP A 91 -21.51 -5.02 -6.51
N ARG A 92 -21.55 -5.16 -5.19
CA ARG A 92 -22.70 -4.75 -4.37
C ARG A 92 -22.90 -3.23 -4.29
N ASP A 93 -21.84 -2.47 -4.55
CA ASP A 93 -21.87 -1.01 -4.59
C ASP A 93 -22.37 -0.50 -5.96
N LEU A 94 -22.64 -1.39 -6.92
CA LEU A 94 -22.93 -1.07 -8.32
C LEU A 94 -24.31 -1.60 -8.77
N PRO A 95 -24.96 -0.98 -9.77
CA PRO A 95 -26.34 -1.29 -10.15
C PRO A 95 -26.54 -2.64 -10.87
N GLY A 96 -25.49 -3.43 -11.08
CA GLY A 96 -25.58 -4.74 -11.71
C GLY A 96 -24.22 -5.43 -11.91
N PRO A 97 -24.22 -6.75 -12.18
CA PRO A 97 -23.02 -7.61 -12.15
C PRO A 97 -22.00 -7.33 -13.27
N LEU A 98 -22.38 -6.60 -14.32
CA LEU A 98 -21.44 -6.20 -15.39
C LEU A 98 -20.85 -4.80 -15.18
N SER A 99 -21.34 -4.07 -14.18
CA SER A 99 -20.98 -2.66 -13.98
C SER A 99 -19.51 -2.48 -13.64
N LEU A 100 -18.95 -3.38 -12.82
CA LEU A 100 -17.53 -3.29 -12.43
C LEU A 100 -16.62 -3.49 -13.64
N ARG A 101 -16.94 -4.45 -14.50
CA ARG A 101 -16.22 -4.68 -15.74
C ARG A 101 -16.35 -3.50 -16.69
N ALA A 102 -17.55 -2.96 -16.88
CA ALA A 102 -17.74 -1.77 -17.72
C ALA A 102 -16.93 -0.56 -17.21
N LEU A 103 -16.88 -0.34 -15.89
CA LEU A 103 -16.05 0.71 -15.29
C LEU A 103 -14.55 0.46 -15.46
N SER A 104 -14.13 -0.81 -15.43
CA SER A 104 -12.75 -1.20 -15.69
C SER A 104 -12.36 -1.00 -17.14
N ASP A 105 -13.22 -1.40 -18.08
CA ASP A 105 -13.01 -1.22 -19.51
C ASP A 105 -12.96 0.28 -19.88
N PHE A 106 -13.69 1.13 -19.15
CA PHE A 106 -13.63 2.58 -19.27
C PHE A 106 -12.40 3.22 -18.59
N GLY A 107 -11.68 2.48 -17.74
CA GLY A 107 -10.50 2.98 -17.01
C GLY A 107 -10.80 3.81 -15.75
N THR A 108 -12.04 3.81 -15.26
CA THR A 108 -12.40 4.48 -13.99
C THR A 108 -11.99 3.64 -12.77
N VAL A 109 -11.93 2.31 -12.94
CA VAL A 109 -11.62 1.36 -11.89
C VAL A 109 -10.54 0.41 -12.40
N SER A 110 -9.57 0.07 -11.55
CA SER A 110 -8.68 -1.05 -11.78
C SER A 110 -9.21 -2.25 -11.02
N GLN A 111 -9.53 -3.33 -11.73
CA GLN A 111 -9.99 -4.56 -11.10
C GLN A 111 -8.90 -5.19 -10.22
N LEU A 112 -9.32 -5.60 -9.02
CA LEU A 112 -8.54 -6.48 -8.18
C LEU A 112 -8.92 -7.93 -8.50
N ASP A 113 -10.20 -8.25 -8.43
CA ASP A 113 -10.74 -9.57 -8.75
C ASP A 113 -12.03 -9.43 -9.59
N ALA A 114 -12.79 -10.51 -9.72
CA ALA A 114 -14.04 -10.51 -10.48
C ALA A 114 -15.14 -9.62 -9.88
N VAL A 115 -15.08 -9.30 -8.58
CA VAL A 115 -16.16 -8.68 -7.81
C VAL A 115 -15.75 -7.38 -7.11
N SER A 116 -14.50 -6.96 -7.25
CA SER A 116 -13.94 -5.77 -6.60
C SER A 116 -12.83 -5.10 -7.41
N GLY A 117 -12.68 -3.80 -7.21
CA GLY A 117 -11.62 -3.00 -7.81
C GLY A 117 -11.41 -1.70 -7.05
N TYR A 118 -10.31 -1.02 -7.33
CA TYR A 118 -10.03 0.30 -6.76
C TYR A 118 -10.21 1.39 -7.81
N GLN A 119 -10.59 2.59 -7.36
CA GLN A 119 -10.71 3.73 -8.27
C GLN A 119 -9.34 4.18 -8.78
N THR A 120 -9.21 4.38 -10.10
CA THR A 120 -7.95 4.81 -10.72
C THR A 120 -7.51 6.18 -10.22
N THR A 121 -8.46 7.08 -9.94
CA THR A 121 -8.19 8.41 -9.36
C THR A 121 -7.43 8.37 -8.04
N HIS A 122 -7.65 7.33 -7.21
CA HIS A 122 -6.87 7.14 -6.00
C HIS A 122 -5.48 6.56 -6.32
N ALA A 123 -5.40 5.64 -7.28
CA ALA A 123 -4.15 4.98 -7.65
C ALA A 123 -3.12 5.91 -8.33
N ASP A 124 -3.57 7.01 -8.91
CA ASP A 124 -2.70 7.99 -9.56
C ASP A 124 -1.84 8.79 -8.57
N THR A 125 -2.21 8.82 -7.28
CA THR A 125 -1.49 9.57 -6.24
C THR A 125 -0.85 8.65 -5.22
N LEU A 126 0.30 9.05 -4.66
CA LEU A 126 0.99 8.29 -3.61
C LEU A 126 0.09 8.07 -2.38
N TYR A 127 -0.60 9.11 -1.93
CA TYR A 127 -1.50 9.02 -0.78
C TYR A 127 -2.76 8.21 -1.09
N GLY A 128 -3.36 8.34 -2.28
CA GLY A 128 -4.51 7.52 -2.66
C GLY A 128 -4.15 6.04 -2.78
N ARG A 129 -2.94 5.69 -3.26
CA ARG A 129 -2.42 4.31 -3.21
C ARG A 129 -2.24 3.80 -1.79
N SER A 130 -1.79 4.64 -0.85
CA SER A 130 -1.78 4.29 0.57
C SER A 130 -3.19 4.02 1.10
N THR A 131 -4.18 4.85 0.77
CA THR A 131 -5.58 4.64 1.16
C THR A 131 -6.15 3.34 0.60
N ILE A 132 -5.76 2.94 -0.61
CA ILE A 132 -6.10 1.62 -1.16
C ILE A 132 -5.40 0.52 -0.32
N LEU A 133 -4.09 0.61 -0.08
CA LEU A 133 -3.36 -0.40 0.67
C LEU A 133 -3.82 -0.57 2.10
N SER A 134 -4.27 0.49 2.79
CA SER A 134 -4.76 0.38 4.16
C SER A 134 -5.99 -0.53 4.29
N THR A 135 -6.72 -0.73 3.19
CA THR A 135 -7.86 -1.66 3.12
C THR A 135 -7.47 -3.08 2.72
N LEU A 136 -6.36 -3.26 1.99
CA LEU A 136 -5.91 -4.55 1.47
C LEU A 136 -4.91 -5.27 2.40
N VAL A 137 -4.10 -4.50 3.12
CA VAL A 137 -2.96 -5.00 3.88
C VAL A 137 -3.39 -5.32 5.31
N PRO A 138 -3.02 -6.50 5.87
CA PRO A 138 -3.35 -6.82 7.25
C PRO A 138 -2.79 -5.79 8.25
N HIS A 139 -3.54 -5.53 9.32
CA HIS A 139 -3.13 -4.60 10.37
C HIS A 139 -1.79 -4.98 11.00
N ASN A 140 -1.05 -3.96 11.46
CA ASN A 140 0.26 -4.09 12.12
C ASN A 140 1.36 -4.76 11.27
N THR A 141 1.19 -4.81 9.95
CA THR A 141 2.25 -5.25 9.03
C THR A 141 2.94 -4.06 8.39
N THR A 142 4.04 -4.33 7.67
CA THR A 142 4.76 -3.33 6.88
C THR A 142 4.79 -3.77 5.43
N VAL A 143 4.35 -2.92 4.52
CA VAL A 143 4.36 -3.20 3.07
C VAL A 143 5.80 -3.22 2.55
N CYS A 144 6.14 -4.17 1.68
CA CYS A 144 7.49 -4.32 1.10
C CYS A 144 7.44 -4.87 -0.33
N ALA A 145 8.63 -5.06 -0.94
CA ALA A 145 8.80 -5.68 -2.27
C ALA A 145 7.82 -5.15 -3.35
N LEU A 146 7.08 -6.01 -4.07
CA LEU A 146 6.24 -5.61 -5.19
C LEU A 146 5.10 -4.69 -4.76
N THR A 147 4.50 -4.94 -3.61
CA THR A 147 3.40 -4.10 -3.09
C THR A 147 3.91 -2.71 -2.67
N ALA A 148 5.13 -2.62 -2.12
CA ALA A 148 5.76 -1.33 -1.85
C ALA A 148 6.13 -0.61 -3.14
N ALA A 149 6.67 -1.33 -4.13
CA ALA A 149 7.00 -0.76 -5.43
C ALA A 149 5.75 -0.19 -6.12
N TRP A 150 4.61 -0.88 -6.04
CA TRP A 150 3.33 -0.34 -6.52
C TRP A 150 2.89 0.91 -5.76
N LEU A 151 3.06 0.97 -4.43
CA LEU A 151 2.79 2.21 -3.69
C LEU A 151 3.67 3.36 -4.17
N TRP A 152 4.94 3.11 -4.48
CA TRP A 152 5.87 4.16 -4.90
C TRP A 152 5.69 4.60 -6.36
N LEU A 153 5.58 3.65 -7.29
CA LEU A 153 5.54 3.91 -8.74
C LEU A 153 4.13 3.95 -9.33
N GLY A 154 3.16 3.39 -8.61
CA GLY A 154 1.82 3.13 -9.14
C GLY A 154 1.78 1.93 -10.08
N GLY A 155 0.69 1.85 -10.84
CA GLY A 155 0.54 0.91 -11.92
C GLY A 155 -0.42 -0.24 -11.74
N LEU A 156 -0.15 -1.36 -12.42
CA LEU A 156 -0.92 -2.58 -12.21
C LEU A 156 -0.60 -3.17 -10.84
N PHE A 157 -1.65 -3.45 -10.09
CA PHE A 157 -1.50 -3.96 -8.74
C PHE A 157 -0.95 -5.41 -8.79
N PRO A 158 0.10 -5.73 -8.02
CA PRO A 158 0.75 -7.04 -8.09
C PRO A 158 -0.20 -8.19 -7.70
N ASN A 159 0.08 -9.40 -8.19
CA ASN A 159 -0.70 -10.59 -7.84
C ASN A 159 -0.43 -11.12 -6.42
N THR A 160 0.49 -10.50 -5.69
CA THR A 160 0.79 -10.80 -4.29
C THR A 160 0.70 -9.54 -3.44
N VAL A 161 0.30 -9.72 -2.18
CA VAL A 161 0.40 -8.68 -1.15
C VAL A 161 1.62 -8.99 -0.29
N ASP A 162 2.69 -8.24 -0.53
CA ASP A 162 4.00 -8.42 0.07
C ASP A 162 4.13 -7.62 1.37
N VAL A 163 4.32 -8.33 2.48
CA VAL A 163 4.41 -7.72 3.81
C VAL A 163 5.56 -8.27 4.63
N ILE A 164 6.15 -7.42 5.47
CA ILE A 164 7.02 -7.81 6.56
C ILE A 164 6.16 -7.98 7.81
N SER A 165 6.17 -9.20 8.36
CA SER A 165 5.49 -9.54 9.60
C SER A 165 6.14 -10.74 10.27
N ARG A 166 5.93 -10.86 11.60
CA ARG A 166 6.24 -12.07 12.36
C ARG A 166 5.08 -13.08 12.35
N SER A 167 3.89 -12.63 11.96
CA SER A 167 2.70 -13.48 11.87
C SER A 167 2.67 -14.23 10.54
N HIS A 168 2.15 -15.44 10.57
CA HIS A 168 1.85 -16.19 9.35
C HIS A 168 0.48 -15.79 8.82
N TYR A 169 0.40 -15.44 7.54
CA TYR A 169 -0.85 -15.22 6.83
C TYR A 169 -1.05 -16.34 5.82
N ARG A 170 -2.24 -16.95 5.83
CA ARG A 170 -2.67 -17.96 4.84
C ARG A 170 -3.94 -17.54 4.10
N THR A 171 -4.38 -16.30 4.30
CA THR A 171 -5.60 -15.75 3.72
C THR A 171 -5.30 -15.18 2.34
N ILE A 172 -6.29 -15.28 1.46
CA ILE A 172 -6.32 -14.63 0.15
C ILE A 172 -7.10 -13.33 0.30
N VAL A 173 -6.54 -12.23 -0.23
CA VAL A 173 -7.18 -10.90 -0.24
C VAL A 173 -7.41 -10.52 -1.69
N HIS A 174 -8.67 -10.45 -2.11
CA HIS A 174 -9.05 -10.12 -3.49
C HIS A 174 -8.27 -10.92 -4.55
N ASP A 175 -8.37 -12.25 -4.47
CA ASP A 175 -7.64 -13.24 -5.29
C ASP A 175 -6.10 -13.18 -5.25
N ARG A 176 -5.54 -12.48 -4.25
CA ARG A 176 -4.07 -12.39 -4.06
C ARG A 176 -3.63 -13.08 -2.80
N SER A 177 -2.54 -13.83 -2.91
CA SER A 177 -1.88 -14.41 -1.74
C SER A 177 -1.08 -13.35 -0.99
N ILE A 178 -1.03 -13.47 0.34
CA ILE A 178 -0.16 -12.64 1.16
C ILE A 178 1.20 -13.32 1.25
N ARG A 179 2.24 -12.68 0.71
CA ARG A 179 3.63 -13.14 0.82
C ARG A 179 4.30 -12.45 2.01
N VAL A 180 4.68 -13.24 2.99
CA VAL A 180 5.24 -12.73 4.25
C VAL A 180 6.76 -12.87 4.27
N PHE A 181 7.45 -11.76 4.47
CA PHE A 181 8.88 -11.71 4.71
C PHE A 181 9.15 -11.58 6.21
N ASN A 182 9.93 -12.51 6.76
CA ASN A 182 10.41 -12.44 8.14
C ASN A 182 11.82 -11.83 8.17
N ARG A 183 11.91 -10.51 7.98
CA ARG A 183 13.17 -9.76 7.95
C ARG A 183 13.17 -8.64 8.99
N ARG A 184 14.33 -8.43 9.62
CA ARG A 184 14.53 -7.27 10.50
C ARG A 184 14.33 -5.98 9.70
N SER A 185 13.50 -5.10 10.26
CA SER A 185 13.14 -3.82 9.65
C SER A 185 13.33 -2.73 10.69
N PRO A 186 14.58 -2.24 10.84
CA PRO A 186 14.86 -1.16 11.76
C PRO A 186 14.17 0.14 11.28
N PRO A 187 13.88 1.10 12.18
CA PRO A 187 13.04 2.26 11.88
C PRO A 187 13.50 3.08 10.66
N GLU A 188 14.80 3.19 10.43
CA GLU A 188 15.42 3.90 9.30
C GLU A 188 15.10 3.29 7.93
N HIS A 189 14.70 2.02 7.89
CA HIS A 189 14.29 1.35 6.66
C HIS A 189 12.80 1.50 6.37
N LEU A 190 12.07 2.21 7.24
CA LEU A 190 10.61 2.28 7.22
C LEU A 190 10.12 3.71 7.21
N ILE A 191 9.05 3.94 6.49
CA ILE A 191 8.35 5.22 6.44
C ILE A 191 6.83 4.98 6.52
N ARG A 192 6.09 6.02 6.91
CA ARG A 192 4.62 6.03 6.82
C ARG A 192 4.21 6.93 5.66
N VAL A 193 3.36 6.40 4.81
CA VAL A 193 2.61 7.15 3.81
C VAL A 193 1.17 6.99 4.21
N GLY A 194 0.48 8.08 4.57
CA GLY A 194 -0.85 8.00 5.20
C GLY A 194 -0.88 7.02 6.38
N ASP A 195 -1.84 6.09 6.35
CA ASP A 195 -1.99 5.03 7.35
C ASP A 195 -1.13 3.79 7.08
N THR A 196 -0.45 3.74 5.94
CA THR A 196 0.34 2.59 5.52
C THR A 196 1.78 2.71 6.01
N ARG A 197 2.26 1.71 6.76
CA ARG A 197 3.68 1.53 7.06
C ARG A 197 4.33 0.75 5.90
N VAL A 198 5.39 1.30 5.31
CA VAL A 198 6.04 0.77 4.11
C VAL A 198 7.56 0.87 4.22
N THR A 199 8.30 0.06 3.47
CA THR A 199 9.76 0.21 3.35
C THR A 199 10.13 1.49 2.59
N THR A 200 11.24 2.13 2.98
CA THR A 200 11.78 3.30 2.25
C THR A 200 12.14 2.93 0.81
N PRO A 201 12.20 3.87 -0.15
CA PRO A 201 12.51 3.55 -1.54
C PRO A 201 13.80 2.71 -1.71
N ALA A 202 14.90 3.10 -1.04
CA ALA A 202 16.15 2.35 -1.07
C ALA A 202 15.99 0.92 -0.53
N ARG A 203 15.21 0.75 0.54
CA ARG A 203 14.92 -0.57 1.08
C ARG A 203 14.01 -1.39 0.16
N THR A 204 13.00 -0.77 -0.47
CA THR A 204 12.13 -1.42 -1.44
C THR A 204 12.94 -1.93 -2.63
N VAL A 205 13.91 -1.16 -3.13
CA VAL A 205 14.84 -1.59 -4.20
C VAL A 205 15.62 -2.85 -3.76
N CYS A 206 16.18 -2.86 -2.55
CA CYS A 206 16.81 -4.07 -2.02
C CYS A 206 15.83 -5.25 -1.93
N ASP A 207 14.61 -5.01 -1.44
CA ASP A 207 13.60 -6.07 -1.32
C ASP A 207 13.24 -6.67 -2.68
N LEU A 208 13.14 -5.85 -3.75
CA LEU A 208 12.90 -6.26 -5.13
C LEU A 208 14.05 -7.09 -5.68
N VAL A 209 15.30 -6.66 -5.49
CA VAL A 209 16.47 -7.39 -6.01
C VAL A 209 16.66 -8.75 -5.33
N LEU A 210 16.18 -8.89 -4.09
CA LEU A 210 16.22 -10.15 -3.34
C LEU A 210 15.12 -11.13 -3.75
N LEU A 211 14.21 -10.75 -4.66
CA LEU A 211 13.15 -11.62 -5.15
C LEU A 211 13.72 -12.74 -6.06
N PRO A 212 13.18 -13.97 -5.99
CA PRO A 212 13.52 -15.01 -6.96
C PRO A 212 13.11 -14.63 -8.39
N GLU A 213 12.00 -13.90 -8.54
CA GLU A 213 11.45 -13.47 -9.83
C GLU A 213 12.44 -12.66 -10.67
N LEU A 214 13.39 -11.95 -10.04
CA LEU A 214 14.40 -11.20 -10.78
C LEU A 214 15.39 -12.10 -11.54
N ALA A 215 15.60 -13.34 -11.08
CA ALA A 215 16.49 -14.30 -11.73
C ALA A 215 15.77 -15.29 -12.66
N GLU A 216 14.45 -15.17 -12.80
CA GLU A 216 13.67 -15.98 -13.74
C GLU A 216 13.68 -15.32 -15.13
N ASP A 217 13.42 -16.10 -16.20
CA ASP A 217 13.43 -15.64 -17.60
C ASP A 217 12.46 -14.47 -17.91
N ASN A 218 11.61 -14.09 -16.96
CA ASN A 218 10.63 -13.01 -17.02
C ASN A 218 10.97 -11.82 -16.09
N GLY A 219 12.20 -11.76 -15.57
CA GLY A 219 12.69 -10.77 -14.60
C GLY A 219 12.65 -9.32 -15.07
N ASP A 220 12.48 -9.07 -16.38
CA ASP A 220 12.41 -7.74 -17.01
C ASP A 220 11.45 -6.77 -16.32
N THR A 221 10.35 -7.28 -15.76
CA THR A 221 9.37 -6.43 -15.06
C THR A 221 9.92 -5.93 -13.73
N VAL A 222 10.58 -6.80 -12.97
CA VAL A 222 11.18 -6.45 -11.66
C VAL A 222 12.41 -5.57 -11.88
N ASP A 223 13.24 -5.89 -12.87
CA ASP A 223 14.41 -5.09 -13.25
C ASP A 223 14.02 -3.64 -13.64
N ARG A 224 12.95 -3.50 -14.42
CA ARG A 224 12.40 -2.18 -14.75
C ARG A 224 11.88 -1.44 -13.52
N MET A 225 11.19 -2.12 -12.60
CA MET A 225 10.74 -1.50 -11.34
C MET A 225 11.92 -1.05 -10.47
N VAL A 226 13.01 -1.83 -10.42
CA VAL A 226 14.25 -1.45 -9.72
C VAL A 226 14.83 -0.18 -10.34
N THR A 227 14.99 -0.16 -11.66
CA THR A 227 15.52 1.01 -12.39
C THR A 227 14.65 2.25 -12.20
N ASP A 228 13.33 2.11 -12.37
CA ASP A 228 12.35 3.19 -12.19
C ASP A 228 12.38 3.75 -10.76
N MET A 229 12.43 2.88 -9.75
CA MET A 229 12.54 3.29 -8.35
C MET A 229 13.83 4.06 -8.07
N MET A 230 14.96 3.56 -8.58
CA MET A 230 16.25 4.20 -8.38
C MET A 230 16.29 5.59 -9.01
N GLN A 231 15.72 5.74 -10.21
CA GLN A 231 15.65 7.02 -10.91
C GLN A 231 14.70 8.00 -10.24
N GLU A 232 13.45 7.59 -9.97
CA GLU A 232 12.40 8.47 -9.42
C GLU A 232 12.76 8.97 -8.02
N TYR A 233 13.29 8.08 -7.16
CA TYR A 233 13.60 8.39 -5.76
C TYR A 233 15.08 8.67 -5.51
N ARG A 234 15.90 8.75 -6.55
CA ARG A 234 17.35 9.02 -6.49
C ARG A 234 18.09 8.08 -5.54
N VAL A 235 17.70 6.81 -5.54
CA VAL A 235 18.39 5.76 -4.78
C VAL A 235 19.66 5.40 -5.55
N THR A 236 20.80 5.49 -4.88
CA THR A 236 22.09 5.10 -5.46
C THR A 236 22.39 3.61 -5.18
N PRO A 237 23.22 2.94 -6.00
CA PRO A 237 23.68 1.60 -5.66
C PRO A 237 24.35 1.52 -4.27
N ASP A 238 25.08 2.56 -3.85
CA ASP A 238 25.75 2.62 -2.54
C ASP A 238 24.76 2.65 -1.37
N ASP A 239 23.61 3.30 -1.52
CA ASP A 239 22.52 3.25 -0.53
C ASP A 239 22.06 1.79 -0.32
N CYS A 240 21.91 1.06 -1.42
CA CYS A 240 21.51 -0.34 -1.40
C CYS A 240 22.59 -1.25 -0.82
N LEU A 241 23.85 -1.07 -1.20
CA LEU A 241 24.97 -1.83 -0.65
C LEU A 241 25.09 -1.63 0.87
N THR A 242 24.94 -0.40 1.35
CA THR A 242 24.91 -0.09 2.79
C THR A 242 23.82 -0.86 3.54
N ILE A 243 22.62 -0.99 2.95
CA ILE A 243 21.52 -1.77 3.54
C ILE A 243 21.86 -3.26 3.55
N LEU A 244 22.39 -3.80 2.45
CA LEU A 244 22.74 -5.21 2.33
C LEU A 244 23.87 -5.61 3.30
N ASP A 245 24.87 -4.75 3.49
CA ASP A 245 25.99 -4.97 4.42
C ASP A 245 25.55 -5.07 5.88
N ARG A 246 24.51 -4.33 6.26
CA ARG A 246 23.91 -4.43 7.59
C ARG A 246 23.02 -5.66 7.77
N ASN A 247 22.77 -6.42 6.69
CA ASN A 247 21.85 -7.55 6.67
C ASN A 247 22.40 -8.76 5.89
N PRO A 248 23.57 -9.30 6.26
CA PRO A 248 24.28 -10.32 5.48
C PRO A 248 23.54 -11.66 5.39
N PHE A 249 22.59 -11.91 6.30
CA PHE A 249 21.85 -13.18 6.39
C PHE A 249 20.51 -13.16 5.64
N TRP A 250 20.16 -12.10 4.93
CA TRP A 250 18.97 -12.19 4.07
C TRP A 250 19.21 -13.18 2.93
N PRO A 251 18.16 -13.91 2.49
CA PRO A 251 18.28 -14.79 1.34
C PRO A 251 18.74 -14.01 0.11
N ARG A 252 19.66 -14.59 -0.69
CA ARG A 252 20.14 -14.05 -1.98
C ARG A 252 20.94 -12.74 -1.88
N VAL A 253 21.43 -12.35 -0.70
CA VAL A 253 22.24 -11.12 -0.53
C VAL A 253 23.48 -11.09 -1.42
N ALA A 254 24.21 -12.21 -1.55
CA ALA A 254 25.40 -12.25 -2.40
C ALA A 254 25.08 -11.91 -3.87
N ALA A 255 24.00 -12.48 -4.42
CA ALA A 255 23.55 -12.18 -5.78
C ALA A 255 23.08 -10.72 -5.91
N ALA A 256 22.33 -10.22 -4.91
CA ALA A 256 21.88 -8.83 -4.90
C ALA A 256 23.04 -7.82 -4.86
N ARG A 257 24.10 -8.12 -4.10
CA ARG A 257 25.31 -7.30 -4.05
C ARG A 257 25.98 -7.20 -5.42
N SER A 258 26.19 -8.34 -6.10
CA SER A 258 26.80 -8.35 -7.43
C SER A 258 26.04 -7.51 -8.46
N ILE A 259 24.70 -7.43 -8.33
CA ILE A 259 23.88 -6.57 -9.19
C ILE A 259 24.21 -5.09 -8.94
N PHE A 260 24.23 -4.64 -7.68
CA PHE A 260 24.54 -3.23 -7.37
C PHE A 260 26.00 -2.86 -7.62
N GLU A 261 26.95 -3.77 -7.37
CA GLU A 261 28.37 -3.59 -7.71
C GLU A 261 28.59 -3.46 -9.23
N GLY A 262 27.76 -4.12 -10.04
CA GLY A 262 27.78 -3.94 -11.49
C GLY A 262 27.26 -2.58 -11.98
N LEU A 263 26.50 -1.86 -11.14
CA LEU A 263 25.92 -0.55 -11.46
C LEU A 263 26.79 0.63 -10.99
N THR A 264 27.80 0.39 -10.16
CA THR A 264 28.77 1.42 -9.72
C THR A 264 29.97 1.57 -10.65
N GLY A 265 30.12 0.66 -11.62
CA GLY A 265 31.23 0.60 -12.59
C GLY A 265 31.02 1.42 -13.85
#